data_AF-A0A538KD07-F1
#
_entry.id   AF-A0A538KD07-F1
#
_cell.length_a   1.000
_cell.length_b   1.000
_cell.length_c   1.000
_cell.angle_alpha   90.00
_cell.angle_beta   90.00
_cell.angle_gamma   90.00
#
_symmetry.space_group_name_H-M   'P 1'
#
loop_
_entity.id
_entity.type
_entity.pdbx_description
1 polymer ?
#
loop_
_entity_poly.entity_id
_entity_poly.type
_entity_poly.pdbx_seq_one_letter_code
_entity_poly.pdbx_strand_id
1 'polypeptide(L)'
;MAAEPTGSPQQIAAALQEVSERAQLLVREEIELAKTEITEKLQRIVRGAVVGAVAGVFVLAALLLILHGFAWLAWWVLPVGDKQNYFWGFFFVAVILLILGVIAGFVAARFFRSGTPPKPELAIEEAQRIRETVQRA
;
A
#
# COMPACT_ATOMS: atom_id res chain seq x y z
N MET A 1 -20.21 30.39 -49.51
CA MET A 1 -19.76 29.27 -50.36
C MET A 1 -18.51 28.71 -49.69
N ALA A 2 -18.64 27.70 -48.84
CA ALA A 2 -17.50 27.05 -48.23
C ALA A 2 -16.78 26.26 -49.32
N ALA A 3 -15.48 26.48 -49.49
CA ALA A 3 -14.68 25.77 -50.47
C ALA A 3 -14.73 24.27 -50.16
N GLU A 4 -15.10 23.45 -51.15
CA GLU A 4 -14.98 22.00 -51.03
C GLU A 4 -13.51 21.64 -50.76
N PRO A 5 -13.23 20.77 -49.77
CA PRO A 5 -11.89 20.30 -49.52
C PRO A 5 -11.45 19.41 -50.68
N THR A 6 -10.80 20.02 -51.67
CA THR A 6 -10.04 19.31 -52.70
C THR A 6 -8.78 18.80 -52.01
N GLY A 7 -8.90 17.63 -51.36
CA GLY A 7 -7.84 17.03 -50.56
C GLY A 7 -6.58 16.82 -51.38
N SER A 8 -5.65 17.77 -51.29
CA SER A 8 -4.32 17.59 -51.85
C SER A 8 -3.57 16.57 -50.99
N PRO A 9 -2.68 15.75 -51.57
CA PRO A 9 -1.85 14.82 -50.80
C PRO A 9 -1.12 15.49 -49.62
N GLN A 10 -0.79 16.77 -49.75
CA GLN A 10 -0.16 17.60 -48.71
C GLN A 10 -1.10 17.88 -47.53
N GLN A 11 -2.40 18.11 -47.75
CA GLN A 11 -3.38 18.32 -46.68
C GLN A 11 -3.65 17.03 -45.89
N ILE A 12 -3.72 15.89 -46.58
CA ILE A 12 -3.87 14.58 -45.92
C ILE A 12 -2.62 14.26 -45.08
N ALA A 13 -1.43 14.51 -45.62
CA ALA A 13 -0.18 14.35 -44.88
C ALA A 13 -0.13 15.25 -43.62
N ALA A 14 -0.56 16.51 -43.73
CA ALA A 14 -0.62 17.43 -42.61
C ALA A 14 -1.63 16.98 -41.53
N ALA A 15 -2.82 16.51 -41.93
CA ALA A 15 -3.83 16.00 -40.99
C ALA A 15 -3.36 14.73 -40.26
N LEU A 16 -2.69 13.81 -40.96
CA LEU A 16 -2.10 12.61 -40.35
C LEU A 16 -1.02 12.98 -39.34
N GLN A 17 -0.18 13.96 -39.66
CA GLN A 17 0.84 14.46 -38.75
C GLN A 17 0.21 15.08 -37.49
N GLU A 18 -0.83 15.91 -37.66
CA GLU A 18 -1.55 16.52 -36.53
C GLU A 18 -2.20 15.47 -35.62
N VAL A 19 -2.83 14.44 -36.19
CA VAL A 19 -3.40 13.33 -35.41
C VAL A 19 -2.31 12.57 -34.67
N SER A 20 -1.16 12.32 -35.32
CA SER A 20 0.00 11.67 -34.68
C SER A 20 0.54 12.49 -33.51
N GLU A 21 0.68 13.81 -33.67
CA GLU A 21 1.15 14.71 -32.61
C GLU A 21 0.17 14.74 -31.43
N ARG A 22 -1.15 14.84 -31.70
CA ARG A 22 -2.19 14.78 -30.66
C ARG A 22 -2.21 13.44 -29.94
N ALA A 23 -2.05 12.33 -30.67
CA ALA A 23 -1.97 11.00 -30.06
C ALA A 23 -0.75 10.87 -29.13
N GLN A 24 0.41 11.42 -29.53
CA GLN A 24 1.60 11.45 -28.69
C GLN A 24 1.42 12.33 -27.44
N LEU A 25 0.70 13.44 -27.57
CA LEU A 25 0.37 14.31 -26.44
C LEU A 25 -0.50 13.58 -25.41
N LEU A 26 -1.59 12.95 -25.86
CA LEU A 26 -2.50 12.17 -25.00
C LEU A 26 -1.75 11.09 -24.21
N VAL A 27 -0.88 10.32 -24.87
CA VAL A 27 -0.10 9.28 -24.19
C VAL A 27 0.79 9.87 -23.09
N ARG A 28 1.36 11.06 -23.29
CA ARG A 28 2.19 11.72 -22.25
C ARG A 28 1.33 12.20 -21.09
N GLU A 29 0.17 12.78 -21.36
CA GLU A 29 -0.78 13.23 -20.33
C GLU A 29 -1.23 12.07 -19.43
N GLU A 30 -1.58 10.92 -20.01
CA GLU A 30 -1.94 9.71 -19.24
C GLU A 30 -0.80 9.19 -18.37
N ILE A 31 0.44 9.27 -18.86
CA ILE A 31 1.63 8.91 -18.08
C ILE A 31 1.82 9.88 -16.90
N GLU A 32 1.61 11.18 -17.12
CA GLU A 32 1.72 12.19 -16.06
C GLU A 32 0.60 12.04 -15.03
N LEU A 33 -0.62 11.72 -15.46
CA LEU A 33 -1.73 11.40 -14.59
C LEU A 33 -1.42 10.17 -13.73
N ALA A 34 -0.97 9.08 -14.36
CA ALA A 34 -0.59 7.85 -13.65
C ALA A 34 0.52 8.11 -12.61
N LYS A 35 1.53 8.91 -12.96
CA LYS A 35 2.61 9.30 -12.04
C LYS A 35 2.08 10.11 -10.86
N THR A 36 1.16 11.04 -11.12
CA THR A 36 0.56 11.89 -10.10
C THR A 36 -0.27 11.05 -9.14
N GLU A 37 -1.13 10.17 -9.66
CA GLU A 37 -1.96 9.28 -8.86
C GLU A 37 -1.12 8.35 -7.96
N ILE A 38 -0.06 7.73 -8.50
CA ILE A 38 0.86 6.91 -7.72
C ILE A 38 1.55 7.76 -6.64
N THR A 39 2.01 8.96 -6.98
CA THR A 39 2.69 9.85 -6.04
C THR A 39 1.77 10.24 -4.88
N GLU A 40 0.52 10.62 -5.17
CA GLU A 40 -0.46 10.94 -4.14
C GLU A 40 -0.78 9.74 -3.24
N LYS A 41 -0.98 8.56 -3.82
CA LYS A 41 -1.21 7.32 -3.05
C LYS A 41 -0.04 7.02 -2.14
N LEU A 42 1.18 7.13 -2.65
CA LEU A 42 2.40 6.96 -1.86
C LEU A 42 2.48 7.98 -0.74
N GLN A 43 2.20 9.25 -1.00
CA GLN A 43 2.20 10.28 0.04
C GLN A 43 1.17 9.99 1.14
N ARG A 44 -0.03 9.52 0.78
CA ARG A 44 -1.06 9.10 1.75
C ARG A 44 -0.56 7.92 2.59
N ILE A 45 0.04 6.91 1.96
CA ILE A 45 0.65 5.76 2.66
C ILE A 45 1.75 6.24 3.62
N VAL A 46 2.65 7.12 3.18
CA VAL A 46 3.74 7.64 4.00
C VAL A 46 3.21 8.41 5.21
N ARG A 47 2.25 9.32 5.02
CA ARG A 47 1.63 10.07 6.14
C ARG A 47 0.95 9.12 7.13
N GLY A 48 0.20 8.14 6.62
CA GLY A 48 -0.41 7.10 7.45
C GLY A 48 0.63 6.29 8.22
N ALA A 49 1.76 5.96 7.59
CA ALA A 49 2.85 5.23 8.22
C ALA A 49 3.52 6.02 9.35
N VAL A 50 3.70 7.34 9.20
CA VAL A 50 4.26 8.18 10.27
C VAL A 50 3.36 8.19 11.50
N VAL A 51 2.07 8.48 11.32
CA VAL A 51 1.11 8.48 12.44
C VAL A 51 1.00 7.09 13.05
N GLY A 52 0.93 6.06 12.22
CA GLY A 52 0.90 4.66 12.64
C GLY A 52 2.14 4.25 13.43
N ALA A 53 3.33 4.72 13.04
CA ALA A 53 4.57 4.45 13.75
C ALA A 53 4.57 5.09 15.15
N VAL A 54 4.14 6.35 15.27
CA VAL A 54 4.04 7.04 16.57
C VAL A 54 3.04 6.31 17.47
N ALA A 55 1.84 6.02 16.99
CA ALA A 55 0.85 5.24 17.75
C ALA A 55 1.40 3.85 18.14
N GLY A 56 2.11 3.20 17.22
CA GLY A 56 2.78 1.93 17.43
C GLY A 56 3.78 1.96 18.59
N VAL A 57 4.57 3.03 18.72
CA VAL A 57 5.49 3.20 19.86
C VAL A 57 4.74 3.21 21.20
N PHE A 58 3.64 3.96 21.31
CA PHE A 58 2.85 4.00 22.55
C PHE A 58 2.18 2.65 22.85
N VAL A 59 1.62 1.98 21.84
CA VAL A 59 1.02 0.65 22.00
C VAL A 59 2.07 -0.37 22.42
N LEU A 60 3.25 -0.37 21.81
CA LEU A 60 4.35 -1.25 22.19
C LEU A 60 4.84 -0.97 23.61
N ALA A 61 4.98 0.30 24.00
CA ALA A 61 5.36 0.67 25.36
C ALA A 61 4.32 0.20 26.39
N ALA A 62 3.04 0.40 26.12
CA ALA A 62 1.95 -0.07 26.97
C ALA A 62 1.95 -1.61 27.07
N LEU A 63 2.14 -2.31 25.96
CA LEU A 63 2.22 -3.77 25.93
C LEU A 63 3.40 -4.27 26.77
N LEU A 64 4.58 -3.65 26.68
CA LEU A 64 5.74 -4.01 27.51
C LEU A 64 5.45 -3.85 29.00
N LEU A 65 4.80 -2.76 29.42
CA LEU A 65 4.41 -2.56 30.82
C LEU A 65 3.37 -3.59 31.29
N ILE A 66 2.39 -3.93 30.44
CA ILE A 66 1.40 -4.97 30.73
C ILE A 66 2.08 -6.33 30.90
N LEU A 67 2.96 -6.71 29.97
CA LEU A 67 3.70 -7.98 30.03
C LEU A 67 4.61 -8.05 31.26
N HIS A 68 5.24 -6.93 31.62
CA HIS A 68 6.01 -6.81 32.86
C HIS A 68 5.11 -7.04 34.09
N GLY A 69 3.93 -6.42 34.13
CA GLY A 69 2.94 -6.64 35.16
C GLY A 69 2.47 -8.09 35.23
N PHE A 70 2.22 -8.74 34.09
CA PHE A 70 1.87 -10.16 34.04
C PHE A 70 2.99 -11.07 34.52
N ALA A 71 4.26 -10.73 34.27
CA ALA A 71 5.38 -11.50 34.79
C ALA A 71 5.43 -11.47 36.33
N TRP A 72 5.25 -10.28 36.92
CA TRP A 72 5.13 -10.14 38.38
C TRP A 72 3.90 -10.85 38.94
N LEU A 73 2.76 -10.73 38.27
CA LEU A 73 1.52 -11.39 38.68
C LEU A 73 1.66 -12.92 38.58
N ALA A 74 2.27 -13.43 37.52
CA ALA A 74 2.54 -14.85 37.35
C ALA A 74 3.44 -15.37 38.46
N TRP A 75 4.51 -14.65 38.81
CA TRP A 75 5.32 -15.02 39.98
C TRP A 75 4.51 -15.02 41.28
N TRP A 76 3.64 -14.03 41.49
CA TRP A 76 2.84 -13.94 42.71
C TRP A 76 1.81 -15.08 42.86
N VAL A 77 1.23 -15.55 41.75
CA VAL A 77 0.18 -16.60 41.76
C VAL A 77 0.76 -18.01 41.67
N LEU A 78 1.85 -18.20 40.92
CA LEU A 78 2.38 -19.54 40.68
C LEU A 78 3.16 -20.04 41.91
N PRO A 79 2.88 -21.26 42.41
CA PRO A 79 3.57 -21.82 43.57
C PRO A 79 4.94 -22.41 43.18
N VAL A 80 5.77 -21.64 42.45
CA VAL A 80 7.07 -22.08 41.93
C VAL A 80 8.20 -21.30 42.60
N GLY A 81 8.89 -21.99 43.51
CA GLY A 81 10.14 -21.53 44.13
C GLY A 81 9.97 -20.56 45.30
N ASP A 82 11.08 -20.28 45.97
CA ASP A 82 11.13 -19.32 47.08
C ASP A 82 10.87 -17.89 46.62
N LYS A 83 10.62 -17.00 47.59
CA LYS A 83 10.38 -15.56 47.37
C LYS A 83 11.49 -14.84 46.57
N GLN A 84 12.67 -15.43 46.44
CA GLN A 84 13.79 -14.89 45.66
C GLN A 84 13.75 -15.26 44.18
N ASN A 85 12.89 -16.19 43.75
CA ASN A 85 12.88 -16.75 42.39
C ASN A 85 11.86 -16.09 41.46
N TYR A 86 11.78 -14.75 41.47
CA TYR A 86 10.83 -13.98 40.66
C TYR A 86 10.97 -14.20 39.15
N PHE A 87 12.15 -14.62 38.69
CA PHE A 87 12.45 -14.88 37.29
C PHE A 87 11.53 -15.94 36.64
N TRP A 88 10.93 -16.86 37.41
CA TRP A 88 10.01 -17.86 36.85
C TRP A 88 8.73 -17.27 36.25
N GLY A 89 8.20 -16.19 36.83
CA GLY A 89 7.05 -15.48 36.26
C GLY A 89 7.36 -14.89 34.88
N PHE A 90 8.58 -14.38 34.70
CA PHE A 90 9.05 -13.85 33.41
C PHE A 90 9.23 -14.95 32.37
N PHE A 91 9.84 -16.08 32.72
CA PHE A 91 9.98 -17.21 31.79
C PHE A 91 8.63 -17.81 31.39
N PHE A 92 7.68 -17.89 32.32
CA PHE A 92 6.33 -18.36 32.03
C PHE A 92 5.63 -17.49 30.97
N VAL A 93 5.61 -16.17 31.17
CA VAL A 93 5.04 -15.23 30.21
C VAL A 93 5.79 -15.29 28.87
N ALA A 94 7.12 -15.43 28.88
CA ALA A 94 7.91 -15.57 27.67
C ALA A 94 7.53 -16.80 26.85
N VAL A 95 7.32 -17.96 27.48
CA VAL A 95 6.87 -19.18 26.79
C VAL A 95 5.52 -18.99 26.13
N ILE A 96 4.55 -18.37 26.82
CA ILE A 96 3.23 -18.06 26.25
C ILE A 96 3.39 -17.17 25.01
N LEU A 97 4.20 -16.12 25.11
CA LEU A 97 4.44 -15.20 24.00
C LEU A 97 5.12 -15.89 22.81
N LEU A 98 6.04 -16.82 23.04
CA LEU A 98 6.68 -17.58 21.97
C LEU A 98 5.66 -18.46 21.24
N ILE A 99 4.77 -19.14 21.96
CA ILE A 99 3.70 -19.94 21.36
C ILE A 99 2.77 -19.06 20.52
N LEU A 100 2.28 -17.95 21.10
CA LEU A 100 1.43 -17.00 20.39
C LEU A 100 2.15 -16.39 19.18
N GLY A 101 3.44 -16.08 19.31
CA GLY A 101 4.27 -15.53 18.25
C GLY A 101 4.47 -16.50 17.08
N VAL A 102 4.68 -17.80 17.36
CA VAL A 102 4.74 -18.84 16.32
C VAL A 102 3.41 -18.95 15.58
N ILE A 103 2.28 -18.96 16.29
CA ILE A 103 0.94 -19.01 15.69
C ILE A 103 0.69 -17.77 14.83
N ALA A 104 0.91 -16.58 15.40
CA ALA A 104 0.71 -15.31 14.69
C ALA A 104 1.63 -15.19 13.47
N GLY A 105 2.90 -15.58 13.59
CA GLY A 105 3.87 -15.59 12.51
C GLY A 105 3.47 -16.53 11.38
N PHE A 106 2.97 -17.73 11.70
CA PHE A 106 2.45 -18.68 10.71
C PHE A 106 1.24 -18.10 9.96
N VAL A 107 0.29 -17.50 10.68
CA VAL A 107 -0.88 -16.83 10.08
C VAL A 107 -0.44 -15.67 9.19
N ALA A 108 0.44 -14.80 9.67
CA ALA A 108 0.96 -13.66 8.93
C ALA A 108 1.67 -14.09 7.64
N ALA A 109 2.49 -15.13 7.68
CA ALA A 109 3.17 -15.67 6.51
C ALA A 109 2.21 -16.11 5.39
N ARG A 110 0.98 -16.50 5.75
CA ARG A 110 -0.07 -16.85 4.79
C ARG A 110 -0.69 -15.61 4.11
N PHE A 111 -0.79 -14.49 4.83
CA PHE A 111 -1.38 -13.26 4.32
C PHE A 111 -0.40 -12.38 3.52
N PHE A 112 0.88 -12.32 3.89
CA PHE A 112 1.84 -11.43 3.22
C PHE A 112 2.16 -11.78 1.76
N ARG A 113 1.72 -12.94 1.27
CA ARG A 113 1.91 -13.34 -0.13
C ARG A 113 1.03 -12.56 -1.13
N SER A 114 0.09 -11.73 -0.68
CA SER A 114 -0.87 -11.04 -1.56
C SER A 114 -0.66 -9.52 -1.70
N GLY A 115 0.45 -8.97 -1.23
CA GLY A 115 0.71 -7.52 -1.34
C GLY A 115 0.97 -7.11 -2.78
N THR A 116 0.02 -6.47 -3.45
CA THR A 116 0.24 -5.84 -4.76
C THR A 116 0.63 -4.37 -4.59
N PRO A 117 1.62 -3.87 -5.35
CA PRO A 117 1.99 -2.46 -5.35
C PRO A 117 0.80 -1.58 -5.77
N PRO A 118 0.77 -0.29 -5.35
CA PRO A 118 -0.29 0.63 -5.74
C PRO A 118 -0.31 0.78 -7.25
N LYS A 119 -1.48 0.59 -7.87
CA LYS A 119 -1.68 0.77 -9.31
C LYS A 119 -2.32 2.14 -9.57
N PRO A 120 -2.11 2.76 -10.74
CA PRO A 120 -2.84 3.97 -11.14
C PRO A 120 -4.20 3.56 -11.71
N GLU A 121 -5.26 3.58 -10.91
CA GLU A 121 -6.58 3.10 -11.33
C GLU A 121 -7.27 4.09 -12.26
N LEU A 122 -7.15 5.40 -12.01
CA LEU A 122 -7.79 6.44 -12.82
C LEU A 122 -7.20 6.47 -14.23
N ALA A 123 -5.87 6.45 -14.35
CA ALA A 123 -5.21 6.41 -15.66
C ALA A 123 -5.51 5.13 -16.44
N ILE A 124 -5.68 3.99 -15.75
CA ILE A 124 -6.10 2.74 -16.42
C ILE A 124 -7.55 2.85 -16.93
N GLU A 125 -8.44 3.42 -16.14
CA GLU A 125 -9.85 3.62 -16.52
C GLU A 125 -9.98 4.57 -17.72
N GLU A 126 -9.20 5.66 -17.73
CA GLU A 126 -9.21 6.65 -18.82
C GLU A 126 -8.63 6.06 -20.11
N ALA A 127 -7.51 5.34 -20.02
CA ALA A 127 -6.95 4.59 -21.15
C ALA A 127 -7.95 3.55 -21.71
N GLN A 128 -8.74 2.89 -20.86
CA GLN A 128 -9.80 1.98 -21.28
C GLN A 128 -10.91 2.71 -22.04
N ARG A 129 -11.36 3.87 -21.55
CA ARG A 129 -12.36 4.71 -22.24
C ARG A 129 -11.88 5.22 -23.59
N ILE A 130 -10.62 5.64 -23.71
CA ILE A 130 -10.02 6.05 -25.00
C ILE A 130 -10.06 4.89 -25.99
N ARG A 131 -9.63 3.70 -25.56
CA ARG A 131 -9.66 2.49 -26.39
C ARG A 131 -11.07 2.15 -26.87
N GLU A 132 -12.06 2.21 -25.98
CA GLU A 132 -13.47 1.95 -26.33
C GLU A 132 -13.99 2.97 -27.36
N THR A 133 -13.61 4.24 -27.21
CA THR A 133 -14.04 5.30 -28.12
C THR A 133 -13.47 5.09 -29.52
N VAL A 134 -12.18 4.73 -29.64
CA VAL A 134 -11.53 4.43 -30.92
C VAL A 134 -12.11 3.17 -31.58
N GLN A 135 -12.51 2.16 -30.81
CA GLN A 135 -13.12 0.94 -31.37
C GLN A 135 -14.54 1.13 -31.88
N ARG A 136 -15.24 2.19 -31.41
CA ARG A 136 -16.61 2.53 -31.81
C ARG A 136 -16.69 3.58 -32.91
N ALA A 137 -15.59 4.27 -33.20
CA ALA A 137 -15.46 5.23 -34.29
C ALA A 137 -15.17 4.53 -35.62
#